data_AF-A0A923X8S9-F1
#
_entry.id   AF-A0A923X8S9-F1
#
_cell.length_a   1.000
_cell.length_b   1.000
_cell.length_c   1.000
_cell.angle_alpha   90.00
_cell.angle_beta   90.00
_cell.angle_gamma   90.00
#
_symmetry.space_group_name_H-M   'P 1'
#
loop_
_entity.id
_entity.type
_entity.pdbx_description
1 polymer ?
#
loop_
_entity_poly.entity_id
_entity_poly.type
_entity_poly.pdbx_seq_one_letter_code
_entity_poly.pdbx_strand_id
1 'polypeptide(L)'
;MDDLLTHEVSMLRRIESLAYFLRERPRSVDSILDHLWANTFYGQSAFGHILHAIQNDGSLSMPAKCGFKVWPTEKFPKLDVTTDTKLNRSLRTGEVVSCGSFESFSFAGPDYLTDLFPNGFGSSIAWPVPGTGSILTFFYDEVELTPELTLFLKTVGNIISLSLQNSPDANVVKPADHLDHPVTQFTLTSRQWNILKSVRKGKTNPEIAENLGYSESLVRQETMKIYRKLRIEGRKELLDLPDEKFPFIFE
;
A
#
# COMPACT_ATOMS: atom_id res chain seq x y z
N MET A 1 -6.26 19.07 26.18
CA MET A 1 -6.99 19.63 25.01
C MET A 1 -6.01 20.36 24.11
N ASP A 2 -5.15 21.22 24.68
CA ASP A 2 -4.11 21.94 23.94
C ASP A 2 -3.11 21.04 23.20
N ASP A 3 -2.77 19.85 23.74
CA ASP A 3 -1.85 18.91 23.08
C ASP A 3 -2.40 18.38 21.73
N LEU A 4 -3.71 18.11 21.67
CA LEU A 4 -4.40 17.64 20.46
C LEU A 4 -4.37 18.73 19.37
N LEU A 5 -4.75 19.96 19.73
CA LEU A 5 -4.65 21.13 18.85
C LEU A 5 -3.20 21.38 18.38
N THR A 6 -2.22 21.19 19.27
CA THR A 6 -0.80 21.34 18.94
C THR A 6 -0.32 20.26 17.97
N HIS A 7 -0.81 19.02 18.12
CA HIS A 7 -0.50 17.90 17.22
C HIS A 7 -1.14 18.06 15.84
N GLU A 8 -2.41 18.46 15.75
CA GLU A 8 -3.10 18.75 14.49
C GLU A 8 -2.43 19.91 13.72
N VAL A 9 -2.07 20.99 14.41
CA VAL A 9 -1.33 22.12 13.81
C VAL A 9 0.07 21.70 13.34
N SER A 10 0.71 20.75 14.01
CA SER A 10 1.97 20.13 13.55
C SER A 10 1.78 19.36 12.24
N MET A 11 0.72 18.55 12.12
CA MET A 11 0.37 17.84 10.88
C MET A 11 0.04 18.78 9.71
N LEU A 12 -0.73 19.85 9.96
CA LEU A 12 -1.05 20.85 8.93
C LEU A 12 0.22 21.57 8.41
N ARG A 13 1.15 21.95 9.29
CA ARG A 13 2.44 22.56 8.89
C ARG A 13 3.32 21.61 8.06
N ARG A 14 3.25 20.30 8.32
CA ARG A 14 3.97 19.27 7.54
C ARG A 14 3.39 19.10 6.13
N ILE A 15 2.06 19.17 6.00
CA ILE A 15 1.37 19.22 4.69
C ILE A 15 1.73 20.51 3.94
N GLU A 16 1.72 21.66 4.62
CA GLU A 16 2.08 22.96 4.05
C GLU A 16 3.53 22.97 3.52
N SER A 17 4.49 22.49 4.32
CA SER A 17 5.91 22.40 3.94
C SER A 17 6.11 21.55 2.67
N LEU A 18 5.47 20.39 2.61
CA LEU A 18 5.48 19.52 1.43
C LEU A 18 4.85 20.22 0.21
N ALA A 19 3.72 20.90 0.38
CA ALA A 19 3.06 21.63 -0.69
C ALA A 19 3.94 22.76 -1.26
N TYR A 20 4.65 23.52 -0.40
CA TYR A 20 5.62 24.51 -0.85
C TYR A 20 6.78 23.86 -1.63
N PHE A 21 7.37 22.80 -1.10
CA PHE A 21 8.47 22.07 -1.73
C PHE A 21 8.10 21.55 -3.13
N LEU A 22 6.91 20.99 -3.32
CA LEU A 22 6.45 20.49 -4.61
C LEU A 22 6.04 21.59 -5.59
N ARG A 23 5.71 22.80 -5.11
CA ARG A 23 5.25 23.93 -5.94
C ARG A 23 6.36 24.59 -6.77
N GLU A 24 7.59 24.63 -6.28
CA GLU A 24 8.69 25.40 -6.92
C GLU A 24 9.06 24.88 -8.31
N ARG A 25 9.07 23.55 -8.47
CA ARG A 25 9.44 22.84 -9.71
C ARG A 25 9.07 21.36 -9.57
N PRO A 26 8.91 20.63 -10.70
CA PRO A 26 8.92 19.16 -10.69
C PRO A 26 10.05 18.57 -9.86
N ARG A 27 9.75 17.56 -9.05
CA ARG A 27 10.70 16.83 -8.21
C ARG A 27 10.82 15.38 -8.69
N SER A 28 12.01 14.82 -8.62
CA SER A 28 12.20 13.37 -8.72
C SER A 28 11.61 12.66 -7.51
N VAL A 29 11.25 11.39 -7.63
CA VAL A 29 10.62 10.62 -6.56
C VAL A 29 11.53 10.52 -5.34
N ASP A 30 12.83 10.24 -5.54
CA ASP A 30 13.80 10.20 -4.44
C ASP A 30 13.83 11.54 -3.69
N SER A 31 13.80 12.67 -4.42
CA SER A 31 13.75 14.01 -3.80
C SER A 31 12.45 14.26 -3.03
N ILE A 32 11.34 13.62 -3.39
CA ILE A 32 10.09 13.63 -2.61
C ILE A 32 10.24 12.77 -1.34
N LEU A 33 10.81 11.56 -1.43
CA LEU A 33 11.00 10.69 -0.27
C LEU A 33 12.02 11.26 0.73
N ASP A 34 13.10 11.88 0.25
CA ASP A 34 14.05 12.63 1.09
C ASP A 34 13.37 13.79 1.82
N HIS A 35 12.48 14.53 1.14
CA HIS A 35 11.70 15.58 1.81
C HIS A 35 10.74 15.00 2.86
N LEU A 36 10.08 13.87 2.57
CA LEU A 36 9.21 13.19 3.53
C LEU A 36 9.98 12.84 4.80
N TRP A 37 11.14 12.20 4.65
CA TRP A 37 11.99 11.77 5.76
C TRP A 37 12.51 12.96 6.58
N ALA A 38 13.08 13.96 5.90
CA ALA A 38 13.73 15.09 6.57
C ALA A 38 12.76 16.16 7.11
N ASN A 39 11.51 16.23 6.64
CA ASN A 39 10.57 17.32 6.97
C ASN A 39 9.18 16.79 7.37
N THR A 40 8.51 16.03 6.50
CA THR A 40 7.11 15.63 6.72
C THR A 40 6.96 14.71 7.94
N PHE A 41 7.89 13.77 8.14
CA PHE A 41 7.94 12.87 9.30
C PHE A 41 8.98 13.30 10.35
N TYR A 42 9.64 14.47 10.22
CA TYR A 42 10.66 14.94 11.15
C TYR A 42 10.20 14.89 12.61
N GLY A 43 11.00 14.28 13.50
CA GLY A 43 10.66 14.16 14.93
C GLY A 43 9.55 13.16 15.27
N GLN A 44 9.00 12.44 14.28
CA GLN A 44 8.42 11.12 14.50
C GLN A 44 9.53 10.08 14.25
N SER A 45 9.44 8.88 14.83
CA SER A 45 10.49 7.85 14.71
C SER A 45 10.54 7.13 13.35
N ALA A 46 9.95 7.73 12.31
CA ALA A 46 10.06 7.26 10.94
C ALA A 46 11.51 7.34 10.46
N PHE A 47 12.05 6.25 9.94
CA PHE A 47 13.46 6.18 9.52
C PHE A 47 13.67 5.76 8.07
N GLY A 48 12.63 5.27 7.38
CA GLY A 48 12.72 4.86 5.98
C GLY A 48 11.38 4.86 5.26
N HIS A 49 11.41 5.19 3.97
CA HIS A 49 10.26 5.16 3.07
C HIS A 49 10.61 4.37 1.81
N ILE A 50 9.67 3.58 1.30
CA ILE A 50 9.75 2.89 0.00
C ILE A 50 8.48 3.22 -0.80
N LEU A 51 8.61 3.81 -2.00
CA LEU A 51 7.49 3.83 -2.93
C LEU A 51 7.39 2.47 -3.64
N HIS A 52 6.20 1.87 -3.63
CA HIS A 52 5.85 0.72 -4.47
C HIS A 52 4.89 1.20 -5.55
N ALA A 53 5.25 1.05 -6.82
CA ALA A 53 4.45 1.51 -7.96
C ALA A 53 3.94 0.33 -8.80
N ILE A 54 2.66 0.37 -9.16
CA ILE A 54 1.99 -0.72 -9.89
C ILE A 54 2.34 -0.61 -11.38
N GLN A 55 2.78 -1.72 -11.98
CA GLN A 55 3.13 -1.81 -13.40
C GLN A 55 1.95 -2.31 -14.25
N ASN A 56 2.00 -2.12 -15.58
CA ASN A 56 0.93 -2.55 -16.51
C ASN A 56 0.63 -4.06 -16.47
N ASP A 57 1.62 -4.88 -16.13
CA ASP A 57 1.47 -6.33 -15.98
C ASP A 57 0.91 -6.75 -14.61
N GLY A 58 0.68 -5.83 -13.67
CA GLY A 58 0.24 -6.11 -12.30
C GLY A 58 1.39 -6.40 -11.32
N SER A 59 2.65 -6.43 -11.79
CA SER A 59 3.81 -6.48 -10.91
C SER A 59 4.01 -5.16 -10.16
N LEU A 60 4.74 -5.22 -9.06
CA LEU A 60 5.15 -4.04 -8.29
C LEU A 60 6.62 -3.74 -8.54
N SER A 61 6.91 -2.50 -8.92
CA SER A 61 8.26 -1.94 -8.93
C SER A 61 8.50 -1.15 -7.64
N MET A 62 9.77 -0.95 -7.30
CA MET A 62 10.21 -0.17 -6.14
C MET A 62 11.04 1.03 -6.63
N PRO A 63 10.42 2.01 -7.32
CA PRO A 63 11.14 3.03 -8.10
C PRO A 63 12.00 3.97 -7.25
N ALA A 64 11.70 4.14 -5.96
CA ALA A 64 12.40 5.06 -5.06
C ALA A 64 12.35 4.61 -3.61
N LYS A 65 13.35 5.04 -2.83
CA LYS A 65 13.48 4.77 -1.39
C LYS A 65 14.37 5.80 -0.70
N CYS A 66 14.23 5.97 0.61
CA CYS A 66 15.18 6.72 1.43
C CYS A 66 15.35 6.06 2.82
N GLY A 67 16.42 6.42 3.55
CA GLY A 67 16.68 5.95 4.91
C GLY A 67 17.45 4.62 5.06
N PHE A 68 17.58 3.83 4.00
CA PHE A 68 18.26 2.52 4.03
C PHE A 68 19.75 2.61 3.72
N LYS A 69 20.61 1.99 4.55
CA LYS A 69 22.07 1.93 4.33
C LYS A 69 22.50 0.89 3.28
N VAL A 70 21.77 -0.22 3.20
CA VAL A 70 22.01 -1.34 2.30
C VAL A 70 20.72 -1.60 1.55
N TRP A 71 20.81 -1.98 0.28
CA TRP A 71 19.62 -2.31 -0.51
C TRP A 71 19.90 -3.41 -1.55
N PRO A 72 19.52 -4.66 -1.27
CA PRO A 72 19.75 -5.78 -2.18
C PRO A 72 18.58 -5.90 -3.16
N THR A 73 18.63 -5.15 -4.28
CA THR A 73 17.62 -5.21 -5.37
C THR A 73 17.31 -6.62 -5.85
N GLU A 74 18.29 -7.52 -5.80
CA GLU A 74 18.19 -8.92 -6.25
C GLU A 74 17.54 -9.87 -5.22
N LYS A 75 17.46 -9.48 -3.93
CA LYS A 75 16.86 -10.31 -2.87
C LYS A 75 15.35 -10.12 -2.70
N PHE A 76 14.76 -9.06 -3.25
CA PHE A 76 13.32 -8.82 -3.12
C PHE A 76 12.54 -9.79 -4.04
N PRO A 77 11.54 -10.53 -3.52
CA PRO A 77 10.66 -11.34 -4.36
C PRO A 77 9.88 -10.42 -5.31
N LYS A 78 9.62 -10.87 -6.54
CA LYS A 78 8.73 -10.16 -7.47
C LYS A 78 7.30 -10.17 -6.93
N LEU A 79 6.94 -9.11 -6.20
CA LEU A 79 5.59 -8.92 -5.70
C LEU A 79 4.64 -8.61 -6.86
N ASP A 80 3.58 -9.38 -6.95
CA ASP A 80 2.42 -9.12 -7.80
C ASP A 80 1.29 -8.54 -6.94
N VAL A 81 0.59 -7.51 -7.43
CA VAL A 81 -0.50 -6.81 -6.74
C VAL A 81 -1.60 -7.76 -6.23
N THR A 82 -1.83 -8.89 -6.89
CA THR A 82 -2.82 -9.91 -6.50
C THR A 82 -2.45 -10.68 -5.24
N THR A 83 -1.16 -10.75 -4.88
CA THR A 83 -0.68 -11.36 -3.63
C THR A 83 -1.23 -10.58 -2.43
N ASP A 84 -1.81 -11.24 -1.43
CA ASP A 84 -2.38 -10.57 -0.27
C ASP A 84 -1.35 -10.25 0.80
N THR A 85 -0.67 -9.12 0.64
CA THR A 85 0.14 -8.50 1.70
C THR A 85 -0.58 -7.29 2.30
N LYS A 86 -0.24 -6.90 3.54
CA LYS A 86 -0.79 -5.68 4.17
C LYS A 86 -0.45 -4.41 3.36
N LEU A 87 0.71 -4.37 2.71
CA LEU A 87 1.08 -3.41 1.67
C LEU A 87 0.11 -3.44 0.48
N ASN A 88 -0.11 -4.62 -0.11
CA ASN A 88 -0.97 -4.76 -1.28
C ASN A 88 -2.43 -4.46 -0.94
N ARG A 89 -2.87 -4.63 0.31
CA ARG A 89 -4.19 -4.17 0.76
C ARG A 89 -4.31 -2.64 0.62
N SER A 90 -3.31 -1.86 1.04
CA SER A 90 -3.27 -0.41 0.80
C SER A 90 -3.38 -0.08 -0.70
N LEU A 91 -2.55 -0.72 -1.54
CA LEU A 91 -2.58 -0.58 -3.01
C LEU A 91 -3.97 -0.85 -3.61
N ARG A 92 -4.66 -1.87 -3.10
CA ARG A 92 -5.93 -2.36 -3.65
C ARG A 92 -7.19 -1.77 -3.05
N THR A 93 -7.12 -1.00 -1.95
CA THR A 93 -8.30 -0.35 -1.37
C THR A 93 -8.20 1.17 -1.29
N GLY A 94 -7.01 1.76 -1.46
CA GLY A 94 -6.81 3.20 -1.20
C GLY A 94 -6.86 3.55 0.29
N GLU A 95 -6.60 2.57 1.15
CA GLU A 95 -6.60 2.74 2.61
C GLU A 95 -5.18 2.80 3.18
N VAL A 96 -5.08 3.40 4.36
CA VAL A 96 -3.87 3.30 5.19
C VAL A 96 -3.95 1.98 5.97
N VAL A 97 -2.88 1.21 5.97
CA VAL A 97 -2.84 -0.15 6.52
C VAL A 97 -1.58 -0.35 7.34
N SER A 98 -1.73 -0.67 8.63
CA SER A 98 -0.61 -1.12 9.46
C SER A 98 -0.13 -2.47 8.93
N CYS A 99 1.17 -2.55 8.65
CA CYS A 99 1.84 -3.74 8.14
C CYS A 99 2.55 -4.54 9.25
N GLY A 100 2.56 -4.02 10.48
CA GLY A 100 3.14 -4.67 11.66
C GLY A 100 4.60 -4.32 11.93
N SER A 101 5.16 -4.94 12.95
CA SER A 101 6.55 -4.82 13.41
C SER A 101 7.53 -5.66 12.57
N PHE A 102 8.82 -5.61 12.89
CA PHE A 102 9.86 -6.47 12.28
C PHE A 102 9.50 -7.97 12.31
N GLU A 103 8.94 -8.46 13.42
CA GLU A 103 8.50 -9.86 13.59
C GLU A 103 7.31 -10.21 12.69
N SER A 104 6.50 -9.21 12.28
CA SER A 104 5.40 -9.42 11.33
C SER A 104 5.88 -9.73 9.90
N PHE A 105 7.15 -9.49 9.61
CA PHE A 105 7.81 -9.83 8.36
C PHE A 105 8.54 -11.19 8.45
N SER A 106 8.33 -11.98 9.52
CA SER A 106 9.03 -13.25 9.81
C SER A 106 8.87 -14.38 8.79
N PHE A 107 7.81 -14.37 7.96
CA PHE A 107 7.78 -15.22 6.75
C PHE A 107 9.09 -15.06 5.95
N ALA A 108 9.40 -13.78 5.79
CA ALA A 108 9.34 -13.09 4.44
C ALA A 108 10.82 -13.56 3.98
N GLY A 109 11.80 -13.26 4.87
CA GLY A 109 13.01 -14.06 5.09
C GLY A 109 13.96 -13.39 6.10
N PRO A 110 14.44 -14.08 7.17
CA PRO A 110 15.12 -13.44 8.29
C PRO A 110 16.45 -12.77 7.91
N ASP A 111 17.33 -13.44 7.18
CA ASP A 111 18.71 -12.97 6.94
C ASP A 111 18.74 -11.61 6.20
N TYR A 112 17.91 -11.45 5.17
CA TYR A 112 17.87 -10.18 4.41
C TYR A 112 17.10 -9.07 5.15
N LEU A 113 16.18 -9.42 6.05
CA LEU A 113 15.52 -8.44 6.91
C LEU A 113 16.52 -7.89 7.92
N THR A 114 17.42 -8.71 8.45
CA THR A 114 18.53 -8.25 9.30
C THR A 114 19.53 -7.36 8.53
N ASP A 115 19.82 -7.66 7.25
CA ASP A 115 20.63 -6.77 6.39
C ASP A 115 19.99 -5.37 6.22
N LEU A 116 18.67 -5.33 6.02
CA LEU A 116 17.90 -4.09 5.78
C LEU A 116 17.62 -3.29 7.05
N PHE A 117 17.32 -3.99 8.16
CA PHE A 117 16.87 -3.46 9.43
C PHE A 117 17.73 -4.02 10.58
N PRO A 118 19.03 -3.69 10.66
CA PRO A 118 19.94 -4.27 11.66
C PRO A 118 19.60 -3.90 13.11
N ASN A 119 18.70 -2.94 13.31
CA ASN A 119 18.17 -2.53 14.62
C ASN A 119 16.70 -2.98 14.85
N GLY A 120 16.09 -3.71 13.91
CA GLY A 120 14.65 -3.97 13.87
C GLY A 120 13.81 -2.71 13.59
N PHE A 121 12.49 -2.82 13.77
CA PHE A 121 11.53 -1.71 13.74
C PHE A 121 10.24 -2.09 14.49
N GLY A 122 9.70 -1.17 15.29
CA GLY A 122 8.48 -1.37 16.08
C GLY A 122 7.21 -1.40 15.22
N SER A 123 7.13 -0.60 14.15
CA SER A 123 5.97 -0.63 13.25
C SER A 123 6.26 -0.18 11.82
N SER A 124 5.35 -0.55 10.92
CA SER A 124 5.36 -0.13 9.52
C SER A 124 3.94 0.13 9.01
N ILE A 125 3.77 1.14 8.16
CA ILE A 125 2.47 1.59 7.66
C ILE A 125 2.56 1.77 6.14
N ALA A 126 1.67 1.09 5.41
CA ALA A 126 1.45 1.32 3.99
C ALA A 126 0.33 2.35 3.80
N TRP A 127 0.56 3.37 2.97
CA TRP A 127 -0.40 4.43 2.68
C TRP A 127 -0.42 4.78 1.19
N PRO A 128 -1.58 5.16 0.63
CA PRO A 128 -1.79 5.21 -0.82
C PRO A 128 -1.19 6.47 -1.46
N VAL A 129 -0.65 6.30 -2.66
CA VAL A 129 -0.34 7.38 -3.62
C VAL A 129 -1.20 7.12 -4.86
N PRO A 130 -2.43 7.68 -4.94
CA PRO A 130 -3.41 7.31 -5.96
C PRO A 130 -2.88 7.41 -7.39
N GLY A 131 -3.29 6.49 -8.26
CA GLY A 131 -2.80 6.41 -9.66
C GLY A 131 -1.36 5.88 -9.82
N THR A 132 -0.58 5.80 -8.73
CA THR A 132 0.81 5.30 -8.71
C THR A 132 0.92 3.97 -7.96
N GLY A 133 0.48 3.93 -6.71
CA GLY A 133 0.69 2.80 -5.81
C GLY A 133 0.57 3.22 -4.34
N SER A 134 1.56 2.83 -3.51
CA SER A 134 1.58 3.10 -2.06
C SER A 134 3.01 3.29 -1.57
N ILE A 135 3.19 4.16 -0.58
CA ILE A 135 4.43 4.28 0.17
C ILE A 135 4.34 3.40 1.42
N LEU A 136 5.38 2.62 1.69
CA LEU A 136 5.58 1.90 2.95
C LEU A 136 6.58 2.69 3.79
N THR A 137 6.15 3.13 4.98
CA THR A 137 6.98 3.82 5.98
C THR A 137 7.27 2.90 7.15
N PHE A 138 8.51 2.95 7.66
CA PHE A 138 8.95 2.20 8.84
C PHE A 138 9.30 3.16 9.97
N PHE A 139 8.91 2.78 11.19
CA PHE A 139 9.10 3.55 12.43
C PHE A 139 9.85 2.69 13.45
N TYR A 140 10.78 3.27 14.19
CA TYR A 140 11.46 2.54 15.26
C TYR A 140 10.50 2.16 16.40
N ASP A 141 9.52 3.01 16.69
CA ASP A 141 8.49 2.76 17.71
C ASP A 141 7.23 2.09 17.12
N GLU A 142 6.34 1.63 17.99
CA GLU A 142 4.97 1.27 17.62
C GLU A 142 4.13 2.53 17.37
N VAL A 143 3.43 2.60 16.23
CA VAL A 143 2.60 3.75 15.83
C VAL A 143 1.16 3.33 15.63
N GLU A 144 0.25 3.85 16.45
CA GLU A 144 -1.19 3.64 16.33
C GLU A 144 -1.76 4.42 15.13
N LEU A 145 -2.61 3.76 14.33
CA LEU A 145 -3.32 4.38 13.22
C LEU A 145 -4.58 5.13 13.68
N THR A 146 -4.37 6.32 14.24
CA THR A 146 -5.47 7.23 14.58
C THR A 146 -6.20 7.76 13.32
N PRO A 147 -7.44 8.26 13.43
CA PRO A 147 -8.14 8.89 12.30
C PRO A 147 -7.40 10.08 11.71
N GLU A 148 -6.71 10.87 12.54
CA GLU A 148 -5.97 12.07 12.18
C GLU A 148 -4.70 11.71 11.39
N LEU A 149 -3.93 10.72 11.88
CA LEU A 149 -2.78 10.17 11.16
C LEU A 149 -3.21 9.54 9.82
N THR A 150 -4.34 8.83 9.81
CA THR A 150 -4.92 8.24 8.59
C THR A 150 -5.29 9.32 7.56
N LEU A 151 -5.92 10.43 8.00
CA LEU A 151 -6.27 11.55 7.14
C LEU A 151 -5.03 12.31 6.65
N PHE A 152 -4.04 12.53 7.52
CA PHE A 152 -2.75 13.12 7.18
C PHE A 152 -2.03 12.33 6.07
N LEU A 153 -1.87 11.02 6.26
CA LEU A 153 -1.21 10.14 5.29
C LEU A 153 -1.96 10.09 3.94
N LYS A 154 -3.31 10.02 3.95
CA LYS A 154 -4.11 10.13 2.72
C LYS A 154 -3.95 11.50 2.05
N THR A 155 -3.85 12.59 2.81
CA THR A 155 -3.69 13.95 2.26
C THR A 155 -2.31 14.12 1.60
N VAL A 156 -1.25 13.69 2.29
CA VAL A 156 0.13 13.64 1.76
C VAL A 156 0.19 12.79 0.48
N GLY A 157 -0.43 11.60 0.48
CA GLY A 157 -0.48 10.71 -0.68
C GLY A 157 -1.19 11.29 -1.91
N ASN A 158 -2.28 12.03 -1.72
CA ASN A 158 -2.95 12.75 -2.81
C ASN A 158 -2.08 13.88 -3.37
N ILE A 159 -1.41 14.65 -2.51
CA ILE A 159 -0.52 15.75 -2.93
C ILE A 159 0.68 15.21 -3.74
N ILE A 160 1.27 14.10 -3.29
CA ILE A 160 2.36 13.41 -4.02
C ILE A 160 1.86 12.90 -5.36
N SER A 161 0.70 12.24 -5.41
CA SER A 161 0.08 11.74 -6.66
C SER A 161 -0.05 12.85 -7.72
N LEU A 162 -0.53 14.04 -7.34
CA LEU A 162 -0.67 15.19 -8.24
C LEU A 162 0.70 15.72 -8.74
N SER A 163 1.72 15.72 -7.88
CA SER A 163 3.08 16.13 -8.27
C SER A 163 3.74 15.12 -9.23
N LEU A 164 3.58 13.82 -8.97
CA LEU A 164 4.17 12.74 -9.77
C LEU A 164 3.68 12.70 -11.22
N GLN A 165 2.47 13.19 -11.51
CA GLN A 165 1.96 13.33 -12.88
C GLN A 165 2.85 14.21 -13.78
N ASN A 166 3.57 15.15 -13.17
CA ASN A 166 4.46 16.13 -13.81
C ASN A 166 5.95 15.91 -13.45
N SER A 167 6.29 14.81 -12.77
CA SER A 167 7.67 14.51 -12.35
C SER A 167 8.56 14.13 -13.56
N PRO A 168 9.87 14.43 -13.55
CA PRO A 168 10.82 13.85 -14.52
C PRO A 168 10.77 12.32 -14.55
N ASP A 169 10.45 11.67 -13.42
CA ASP A 169 10.40 10.22 -13.30
C ASP A 169 9.05 9.63 -13.70
N ALA A 170 8.15 10.43 -14.28
CA ALA A 170 6.78 10.02 -14.60
C ALA A 170 6.71 8.68 -15.37
N ASN A 171 7.68 8.38 -16.25
CA ASN A 171 7.70 7.12 -17.01
C ASN A 171 8.17 5.89 -16.21
N VAL A 172 8.80 6.09 -15.05
CA VAL A 172 9.20 5.04 -14.09
C VAL A 172 8.08 4.77 -13.07
N VAL A 173 7.21 5.77 -12.89
CA VAL A 173 6.16 5.84 -11.86
C VAL A 173 4.77 5.52 -12.42
N LYS A 174 4.51 5.87 -13.68
CA LYS A 174 3.23 5.60 -14.37
C LYS A 174 3.17 4.15 -14.88
N PRO A 175 1.99 3.52 -14.78
CA PRO A 175 1.57 2.50 -15.75
C PRO A 175 1.48 3.15 -17.15
N ALA A 176 2.18 2.60 -18.14
CA ALA A 176 2.38 3.27 -19.43
C ALA A 176 1.10 3.37 -20.29
N ASP A 177 0.62 4.60 -20.48
CA ASP A 177 -0.20 5.26 -21.51
C ASP A 177 -1.34 4.55 -22.29
N HIS A 178 -1.60 3.25 -22.12
CA HIS A 178 -2.58 2.49 -22.93
C HIS A 178 -3.63 1.72 -22.12
N LEU A 179 -3.93 2.16 -20.88
CA LEU A 179 -5.02 1.63 -20.06
C LEU A 179 -5.82 2.81 -19.47
N ASP A 180 -7.08 3.00 -19.91
CA ASP A 180 -7.94 4.12 -19.47
C ASP A 180 -8.05 4.25 -17.95
N HIS A 181 -8.00 3.12 -17.22
CA HIS A 181 -7.82 3.09 -15.77
C HIS A 181 -6.90 1.92 -15.37
N PRO A 182 -5.61 2.15 -15.05
CA PRO A 182 -4.70 1.05 -14.73
C PRO A 182 -4.93 0.48 -13.32
N VAL A 183 -5.00 1.34 -12.30
CA VAL A 183 -5.05 0.92 -10.88
C VAL A 183 -6.36 0.19 -10.55
N THR A 184 -7.51 0.71 -11.00
CA THR A 184 -8.83 0.15 -10.64
C THR A 184 -9.09 -1.26 -11.19
N GLN A 185 -8.31 -1.70 -12.18
CA GLN A 185 -8.38 -3.05 -12.78
C GLN A 185 -7.80 -4.16 -11.88
N PHE A 186 -7.00 -3.83 -10.87
CA PHE A 186 -6.45 -4.81 -9.90
C PHE A 186 -6.96 -4.56 -8.46
N THR A 187 -7.33 -3.32 -8.16
CA THR A 187 -7.88 -2.83 -6.88
C THR A 187 -9.21 -3.50 -6.51
N LEU A 188 -9.19 -4.54 -5.66
CA LEU A 188 -10.39 -5.14 -5.05
C LEU A 188 -10.96 -4.22 -3.95
N THR A 189 -12.23 -3.81 -4.06
CA THR A 189 -12.90 -3.02 -3.02
C THR A 189 -13.02 -3.78 -1.70
N SER A 190 -13.24 -3.10 -0.58
CA SER A 190 -13.43 -3.75 0.75
C SER A 190 -14.55 -4.80 0.75
N ARG A 191 -15.62 -4.58 -0.03
CA ARG A 191 -16.67 -5.59 -0.27
C ARG A 191 -16.14 -6.81 -1.04
N GLN A 192 -15.34 -6.57 -2.08
CA GLN A 192 -14.73 -7.63 -2.88
C GLN A 192 -13.72 -8.45 -2.05
N TRP A 193 -13.03 -7.84 -1.08
CA TRP A 193 -12.23 -8.53 -0.07
C TRP A 193 -13.05 -9.45 0.84
N ASN A 194 -14.16 -8.96 1.40
CA ASN A 194 -15.02 -9.78 2.26
C ASN A 194 -15.62 -10.99 1.52
N ILE A 195 -15.97 -10.80 0.23
CA ILE A 195 -16.41 -11.89 -0.65
C ILE A 195 -15.26 -12.87 -0.92
N LEU A 196 -14.08 -12.38 -1.35
CA LEU A 196 -12.88 -13.19 -1.61
C LEU A 196 -12.48 -14.06 -0.39
N LYS A 197 -12.37 -13.44 0.79
CA LYS A 197 -12.07 -14.11 2.07
C LYS A 197 -13.09 -15.20 2.40
N SER A 198 -14.36 -14.98 2.07
CA SER A 198 -15.42 -15.98 2.27
C SER A 198 -15.36 -17.12 1.25
N VAL A 199 -14.99 -16.84 -0.02
CA VAL A 199 -14.75 -17.88 -1.03
C VAL A 199 -13.55 -18.75 -0.67
N ARG A 200 -12.42 -18.18 -0.22
CA ARG A 200 -11.26 -18.95 0.26
C ARG A 200 -11.57 -19.82 1.48
N LYS A 201 -12.53 -19.42 2.31
CA LYS A 201 -13.10 -20.24 3.40
C LYS A 201 -14.16 -21.26 2.92
N GLY A 202 -14.17 -21.60 1.62
CA GLY A 202 -15.03 -22.62 1.01
C GLY A 202 -16.48 -22.23 0.77
N LYS A 203 -16.96 -21.08 1.28
CA LYS A 203 -18.39 -20.71 1.22
C LYS A 203 -18.89 -20.55 -0.21
N THR A 204 -20.11 -21.02 -0.46
CA THR A 204 -20.88 -20.88 -1.71
C THR A 204 -21.46 -19.46 -1.86
N ASN A 205 -21.95 -19.12 -3.05
CA ASN A 205 -22.51 -17.77 -3.29
C ASN A 205 -23.77 -17.47 -2.44
N PRO A 206 -24.71 -18.41 -2.21
CA PRO A 206 -25.83 -18.20 -1.29
C PRO A 206 -25.36 -17.92 0.14
N GLU A 207 -24.46 -18.73 0.69
CA GLU A 207 -23.94 -18.53 2.05
C GLU A 207 -23.21 -17.18 2.20
N ILE A 208 -22.44 -16.77 1.19
CA ILE A 208 -21.75 -15.46 1.20
C ILE A 208 -22.77 -14.31 1.14
N ALA A 209 -23.87 -14.48 0.40
CA ALA A 209 -24.93 -13.47 0.30
C ALA A 209 -25.64 -13.29 1.65
N GLU A 210 -26.03 -14.39 2.28
CA GLU A 210 -26.60 -14.41 3.64
C GLU A 210 -25.64 -13.80 4.67
N ASN A 211 -24.38 -14.25 4.73
CA ASN A 211 -23.39 -13.79 5.70
C ASN A 211 -23.00 -12.30 5.56
N LEU A 212 -23.24 -11.68 4.39
CA LEU A 212 -22.87 -10.28 4.13
C LEU A 212 -24.07 -9.35 3.90
N GLY A 213 -25.30 -9.84 4.04
CA GLY A 213 -26.52 -9.04 3.83
C GLY A 213 -26.73 -8.61 2.37
N TYR A 214 -26.32 -9.43 1.41
CA TYR A 214 -26.40 -9.16 -0.03
C TYR A 214 -27.31 -10.17 -0.75
N SER A 215 -27.60 -9.95 -2.03
CA SER A 215 -28.25 -10.94 -2.89
C SER A 215 -27.22 -11.87 -3.54
N GLU A 216 -27.58 -13.14 -3.79
CA GLU A 216 -26.70 -14.10 -4.46
C GLU A 216 -26.24 -13.61 -5.84
N SER A 217 -27.14 -12.97 -6.60
CA SER A 217 -26.82 -12.37 -7.89
C SER A 217 -25.74 -11.29 -7.77
N LEU A 218 -25.81 -10.41 -6.76
CA LEU A 218 -24.76 -9.42 -6.49
C LEU A 218 -23.43 -10.11 -6.14
N VAL A 219 -23.45 -11.10 -5.24
CA VAL A 219 -22.24 -11.87 -4.88
C VAL A 219 -21.62 -12.55 -6.10
N ARG A 220 -22.44 -13.14 -6.99
CA ARG A 220 -21.99 -13.76 -8.24
C ARG A 220 -21.37 -12.75 -9.19
N GLN A 221 -21.98 -11.58 -9.37
CA GLN A 221 -21.41 -10.50 -10.18
C GLN A 221 -20.08 -9.98 -9.60
N GLU A 222 -19.97 -9.84 -8.29
CA GLU A 222 -18.73 -9.42 -7.63
C GLU A 222 -17.65 -10.51 -7.69
N THR A 223 -17.98 -11.82 -7.62
CA THR A 223 -16.99 -12.89 -7.84
C THR A 223 -16.44 -12.87 -9.27
N MET A 224 -17.29 -12.66 -10.29
CA MET A 224 -16.82 -12.49 -11.67
C MET A 224 -15.90 -11.26 -11.84
N LYS A 225 -16.12 -10.19 -11.06
CA LYS A 225 -15.20 -9.03 -11.03
C LYS A 225 -13.89 -9.41 -10.34
N ILE A 226 -13.93 -10.07 -9.18
CA ILE A 226 -12.74 -10.53 -8.45
C ILE A 226 -11.85 -11.40 -9.34
N TYR A 227 -12.41 -12.40 -10.04
CA TYR A 227 -11.63 -13.30 -10.90
C TYR A 227 -10.89 -12.54 -12.02
N ARG A 228 -11.58 -11.61 -12.70
CA ARG A 228 -10.93 -10.75 -13.71
C ARG A 228 -9.83 -9.86 -13.12
N LYS A 229 -10.05 -9.27 -11.94
CA LYS A 229 -9.05 -8.42 -11.26
C LYS A 229 -7.84 -9.19 -10.72
N LEU A 230 -8.01 -10.47 -10.42
CA LEU A 230 -6.95 -11.40 -10.03
C LEU A 230 -6.31 -12.15 -11.23
N ARG A 231 -6.82 -11.94 -12.46
CA ARG A 231 -6.44 -12.64 -13.69
C ARG A 231 -6.53 -14.18 -13.60
N ILE A 232 -7.60 -14.68 -12.99
CA ILE A 232 -7.91 -16.11 -12.88
C ILE A 232 -9.23 -16.45 -13.56
N GLU A 233 -9.40 -17.69 -14.03
CA GLU A 233 -10.58 -18.16 -14.77
C GLU A 233 -11.82 -18.33 -13.87
N GLY A 234 -11.65 -18.75 -12.61
CA GLY A 234 -12.80 -19.09 -11.78
C GLY A 234 -12.53 -19.51 -10.33
N ARG A 235 -13.59 -20.01 -9.68
CA ARG A 235 -13.57 -20.42 -8.27
C ARG A 235 -12.55 -21.52 -7.98
N LYS A 236 -12.37 -22.46 -8.91
CA LYS A 236 -11.45 -23.59 -8.73
C LYS A 236 -10.01 -23.08 -8.63
N GLU A 237 -9.55 -22.33 -9.62
CA GLU A 237 -8.22 -21.71 -9.61
C GLU A 237 -8.00 -20.82 -8.38
N LEU A 238 -9.03 -20.06 -7.96
CA LEU A 238 -8.94 -19.27 -6.72
C LEU A 238 -8.72 -20.13 -5.46
N LEU A 239 -9.18 -21.38 -5.44
CA LEU A 239 -8.97 -22.31 -4.33
C LEU A 239 -7.65 -23.07 -4.49
N ASP A 240 -7.25 -23.41 -5.72
CA ASP A 240 -6.01 -24.10 -6.07
C ASP A 240 -4.75 -23.20 -5.85
N LEU A 241 -4.90 -21.87 -5.76
CA LEU A 241 -3.81 -20.95 -5.39
C LEU A 241 -3.26 -21.23 -3.97
N PRO A 242 -1.93 -21.14 -3.74
CA PRO A 242 -1.32 -21.40 -2.43
C PRO A 242 -1.74 -20.36 -1.38
N ASP A 243 -1.77 -20.75 -0.11
CA ASP A 243 -2.05 -19.81 1.00
C ASP A 243 -0.97 -18.73 1.16
N GLU A 244 0.23 -18.94 0.61
CA GLU A 244 1.29 -17.93 0.46
C GLU A 244 0.88 -16.75 -0.45
N LYS A 245 -0.09 -16.95 -1.37
CA LYS A 245 -0.73 -15.83 -2.10
C LYS A 245 -1.76 -15.09 -1.24
N PHE A 246 -2.15 -15.63 -0.09
CA PHE A 246 -3.26 -15.15 0.74
C PHE A 246 -2.99 -15.16 2.28
N PRO A 247 -1.79 -14.83 2.79
CA PRO A 247 -1.44 -15.07 4.20
C PRO A 247 -2.33 -14.32 5.20
N PHE A 248 -2.84 -13.14 4.83
CA PHE A 248 -3.69 -12.31 5.69
C PHE A 248 -5.21 -12.52 5.49
N ILE A 249 -5.62 -13.55 4.72
CA ILE A 249 -7.03 -13.93 4.60
C ILE A 249 -7.56 -14.62 5.88
N PHE A 250 -6.69 -15.20 6.71
CA PHE A 250 -7.10 -15.97 7.89
C PHE A 250 -7.04 -15.22 9.23
N GLU A 251 -6.30 -14.10 9.31
CA GLU A 251 -6.39 -13.09 10.40
C GLU A 251 -7.81 -12.47 10.48
#